data_AF-A0A4Z1AHT8-F1
#
_entry.id   AF-A0A4Z1AHT8-F1
#
_cell.length_a   1.000
_cell.length_b   1.000
_cell.length_c   1.000
_cell.angle_alpha   90.00
_cell.angle_beta   90.00
_cell.angle_gamma   90.00
#
_symmetry.space_group_name_H-M   'P 1'
#
loop_
_entity.id
_entity.type
_entity.pdbx_description
1 polymer ?
#
loop_
_entity_poly.entity_id
_entity_poly.type
_entity_poly.pdbx_seq_one_letter_code
_entity_poly.pdbx_strand_id
1 'polypeptide(L)'
;MKWFVLSDLLFESIKLKLNNMMGLLFQLKKSHYFFLILYVLFYGFHCLWNWDEFMNLNRSLEQNAIHSGKEVSLWSLYPFQIVSVIFTAGLYFLLCVGMNALFSFGKKEKEIFRRNFGDLFRNLVRLFFLFVCVLFLGNQTLGFLVHTKFYAVVVVVFWTTLFLLFVIQNGKLYKQLFLTTDRSVLFISHSLGYINPILFVFFVLVLANV
;
A
#
# COMPACT_ATOMS: atom_id res chain seq x y z
N MET A 1 -40.35 -27.64 23.68
CA MET A 1 -39.95 -26.45 24.47
C MET A 1 -38.44 -26.32 24.73
N LYS A 2 -37.65 -27.37 25.00
CA LYS A 2 -36.20 -27.24 25.27
C LYS A 2 -35.31 -26.82 24.09
N TRP A 3 -35.75 -27.03 22.85
CA TRP A 3 -34.98 -26.69 21.64
C TRP A 3 -34.91 -25.19 21.34
N PHE A 4 -35.97 -24.43 21.66
CA PHE A 4 -36.01 -22.98 21.44
C PHE A 4 -35.05 -22.21 22.36
N VAL A 5 -34.87 -22.67 23.60
CA VAL A 5 -33.93 -22.05 24.55
C VAL A 5 -32.47 -22.25 24.10
N LEU A 6 -32.15 -23.40 23.50
CA LEU A 6 -30.81 -23.68 22.98
C LEU A 6 -30.52 -22.86 21.71
N SER A 7 -31.52 -22.66 20.85
CA SER A 7 -31.38 -21.79 19.67
C SER A 7 -31.24 -20.32 20.04
N ASP A 8 -31.95 -19.84 21.08
CA ASP A 8 -31.83 -18.46 21.56
C ASP A 8 -30.46 -18.20 22.18
N LEU A 9 -29.93 -19.14 22.98
CA LEU A 9 -28.57 -19.06 23.53
C LEU A 9 -27.48 -19.07 22.45
N LEU A 10 -27.64 -19.91 21.42
CA LEU A 10 -26.73 -19.92 20.26
C LEU A 10 -26.81 -18.61 19.48
N PHE A 11 -28.01 -18.08 19.27
CA PHE A 11 -28.21 -16.82 18.56
C PHE A 11 -27.62 -15.62 19.33
N GLU A 12 -27.79 -15.56 20.64
CA GLU A 12 -27.15 -14.54 21.48
C GLU A 12 -25.61 -14.67 21.48
N SER A 13 -25.08 -15.89 21.55
CA SER A 13 -23.63 -16.14 21.46
C SER A 13 -23.06 -15.69 20.10
N ILE A 14 -23.75 -15.98 19.00
CA ILE A 14 -23.38 -15.54 17.66
C ILE A 14 -23.42 -14.01 17.57
N LYS A 15 -24.50 -13.38 18.05
CA LYS A 15 -24.66 -11.92 18.05
C LYS A 15 -23.57 -11.23 18.88
N LEU A 16 -23.21 -11.77 20.05
CA LEU A 16 -22.13 -11.27 20.89
C LEU A 16 -20.77 -11.39 20.16
N LYS A 17 -20.49 -12.53 19.52
CA LYS A 17 -19.28 -12.70 18.69
C LYS A 17 -19.23 -11.73 17.53
N LEU A 18 -20.36 -11.49 16.86
CA LEU A 18 -20.46 -10.56 15.74
C LEU A 18 -20.24 -9.10 16.19
N ASN A 19 -20.80 -8.70 17.33
CA ASN A 19 -20.57 -7.39 17.92
C ASN A 19 -19.11 -7.20 18.36
N ASN A 20 -18.49 -8.22 18.96
CA ASN A 20 -17.08 -8.19 19.33
C ASN A 20 -16.18 -8.10 18.08
N MET A 21 -16.52 -8.83 17.01
CA MET A 21 -15.80 -8.77 15.74
C MET A 21 -15.94 -7.40 15.07
N MET A 22 -17.14 -6.81 15.08
CA MET A 22 -17.36 -5.44 14.61
C MET A 22 -16.56 -4.43 15.44
N GLY A 23 -16.56 -4.56 16.77
CA GLY A 23 -15.75 -3.71 17.66
C GLY A 23 -14.25 -3.78 17.34
N LEU A 24 -13.75 -4.99 17.09
CA LEU A 24 -12.36 -5.23 16.70
C LEU A 24 -12.04 -4.64 15.31
N LEU A 25 -12.96 -4.76 14.33
CA LEU A 25 -12.84 -4.14 13.01
C LEU A 25 -12.81 -2.60 13.10
N PHE A 26 -13.63 -1.99 13.96
CA PHE A 26 -13.63 -0.55 14.18
C PHE A 26 -12.33 -0.05 14.82
N GLN A 27 -11.74 -0.83 15.74
CA GLN A 27 -10.44 -0.51 16.32
C GLN A 27 -9.31 -0.70 15.29
N LEU A 28 -9.34 -1.78 14.51
CA LEU A 28 -8.41 -2.03 13.43
C LEU A 28 -8.42 -0.92 12.38
N LYS A 29 -9.60 -0.41 11.98
CA LYS A 29 -9.73 0.72 11.03
C LYS A 29 -8.99 1.98 11.49
N LYS A 30 -8.84 2.18 12.80
CA LYS A 30 -8.10 3.32 13.38
C LYS A 30 -6.58 3.09 13.41
N SER A 31 -6.11 1.87 13.17
CA SER A 31 -4.68 1.54 13.14
C SER A 31 -4.00 2.10 11.89
N HIS A 32 -2.77 2.59 12.06
CA HIS A 32 -1.90 3.00 10.96
C HIS A 32 -1.47 1.82 10.07
N TYR A 33 -1.52 0.60 10.61
CA TYR A 33 -1.17 -0.63 9.91
C TYR A 33 -2.38 -1.34 9.27
N PHE A 34 -3.58 -0.75 9.37
CA PHE A 34 -4.80 -1.36 8.87
C PHE A 34 -4.69 -1.81 7.41
N PHE A 35 -4.22 -0.92 6.54
CA PHE A 35 -4.11 -1.21 5.10
C PHE A 35 -2.98 -2.20 4.78
N LEU A 36 -1.91 -2.25 5.60
CA LEU A 36 -0.90 -3.29 5.47
C LEU A 36 -1.51 -4.67 5.74
N ILE A 37 -2.24 -4.80 6.85
CA ILE A 37 -2.93 -6.05 7.19
C ILE A 37 -3.95 -6.41 6.11
N LEU A 38 -4.73 -5.43 5.65
CA LEU A 38 -5.72 -5.63 4.60
C LEU A 38 -5.08 -6.10 3.29
N TYR A 39 -3.95 -5.51 2.90
CA TYR A 39 -3.20 -5.93 1.72
C TYR A 39 -2.70 -7.38 1.85
N VAL A 40 -2.11 -7.75 3.00
CA VAL A 40 -1.66 -9.12 3.27
C VAL A 40 -2.83 -10.11 3.15
N LEU A 41 -4.00 -9.75 3.70
CA LEU A 41 -5.19 -10.59 3.62
C LEU A 41 -5.72 -10.71 2.18
N PHE A 42 -5.83 -9.62 1.45
CA PHE A 42 -6.27 -9.64 0.05
C PHE A 42 -5.34 -10.43 -0.84
N TYR A 43 -4.03 -10.21 -0.69
CA TYR A 43 -3.02 -10.93 -1.46
C TYR A 43 -2.99 -12.42 -1.09
N GLY A 44 -3.06 -12.74 0.20
CA GLY A 44 -3.13 -14.13 0.68
C GLY A 44 -4.37 -14.85 0.16
N PHE A 45 -5.55 -14.23 0.26
CA PHE A 45 -6.78 -14.77 -0.30
C PHE A 45 -6.68 -14.98 -1.82
N HIS A 46 -6.13 -14.00 -2.54
CA HIS A 46 -5.93 -14.09 -3.98
C HIS A 46 -5.01 -15.23 -4.38
N CYS A 47 -3.89 -15.43 -3.66
CA CYS A 47 -2.97 -16.55 -3.87
C CYS A 47 -3.61 -17.90 -3.60
N LEU A 48 -4.39 -18.01 -2.52
CA LEU A 48 -5.08 -19.26 -2.17
C LEU A 48 -6.19 -19.58 -3.16
N TRP A 49 -6.94 -18.58 -3.62
CA TRP A 49 -8.05 -18.77 -4.55
C TRP A 49 -7.58 -19.19 -5.95
N ASN A 50 -6.45 -18.63 -6.43
CA ASN A 50 -5.91 -18.91 -7.76
C ASN A 50 -4.62 -19.75 -7.71
N TRP A 51 -4.50 -20.62 -6.70
CA TRP A 51 -3.25 -21.35 -6.42
C TRP A 51 -2.73 -22.14 -7.63
N ASP A 52 -3.61 -22.90 -8.30
CA ASP A 52 -3.22 -23.75 -9.42
C ASP A 52 -2.74 -22.92 -10.61
N GLU A 53 -3.40 -21.80 -10.90
CA GLU A 53 -2.99 -20.86 -11.96
C GLU A 53 -1.62 -20.26 -11.67
N PHE A 54 -1.37 -19.84 -10.43
CA PHE A 54 -0.08 -19.29 -10.02
C PHE A 54 1.05 -20.33 -10.02
N MET A 55 0.77 -21.58 -9.65
CA MET A 55 1.77 -22.65 -9.75
C MET A 55 2.11 -22.96 -11.21
N ASN A 56 1.14 -22.89 -12.12
CA ASN A 56 1.38 -23.03 -13.55
C ASN A 56 2.22 -21.88 -14.11
N LEU A 57 1.93 -20.64 -13.69
CA LEU A 57 2.74 -19.46 -14.05
C LEU A 57 4.18 -19.58 -13.54
N ASN A 58 4.36 -19.97 -12.28
CA ASN A 58 5.69 -20.19 -11.70
C ASN A 58 6.48 -21.24 -12.50
N ARG A 59 5.86 -22.39 -12.82
CA ARG A 59 6.49 -23.44 -13.64
C ARG A 59 6.85 -22.94 -15.04
N SER A 60 6.00 -22.13 -15.66
CA SER A 60 6.29 -21.54 -16.97
C SER A 60 7.50 -20.60 -16.90
N LEU A 61 7.60 -19.77 -15.85
CA LEU A 61 8.77 -18.92 -15.62
C LEU A 61 10.05 -19.74 -15.43
N GLU A 62 9.99 -20.81 -14.63
CA GLU A 62 11.11 -21.73 -14.41
C GLU A 62 11.56 -22.42 -15.70
N GLN A 63 10.61 -22.93 -16.50
CA GLN A 63 10.91 -23.55 -17.79
C GLN A 63 11.56 -22.56 -18.77
N ASN A 64 11.03 -21.33 -18.86
CA ASN A 64 11.60 -20.28 -19.71
C ASN A 64 13.01 -19.88 -19.28
N ALA A 65 13.28 -19.85 -17.98
CA ALA A 65 14.61 -19.61 -17.42
C ALA A 65 15.60 -20.71 -17.77
N ILE A 66 15.20 -21.98 -17.61
CA ILE A 66 16.01 -23.14 -18.00
C ILE A 66 16.37 -23.06 -19.50
N HIS A 67 15.40 -22.75 -20.36
CA HIS A 67 15.64 -22.63 -21.80
C HIS A 67 16.51 -21.44 -22.20
N SER A 68 16.51 -20.35 -21.41
CA SER A 68 17.29 -19.15 -21.68
C SER A 68 18.63 -19.08 -20.93
N GLY A 69 18.92 -20.06 -20.07
CA GLY A 69 20.09 -20.05 -19.19
C GLY A 69 20.08 -18.93 -18.15
N LYS A 70 18.91 -18.33 -17.89
CA LYS A 70 18.74 -17.25 -16.92
C LYS A 70 18.22 -17.80 -15.60
N GLU A 71 18.47 -17.08 -14.51
CA GLU A 71 17.94 -17.41 -13.19
C GLU A 71 16.57 -16.74 -12.97
N VAL A 72 15.64 -17.45 -12.34
CA VAL A 72 14.38 -16.85 -11.86
C VAL A 72 14.58 -16.32 -10.46
N SER A 73 14.33 -15.03 -10.29
CA SER A 73 14.33 -14.41 -8.97
C SER A 73 13.16 -14.94 -8.13
N LEU A 74 13.44 -15.41 -6.91
CA LEU A 74 12.41 -15.90 -5.98
C LEU A 74 11.29 -14.86 -5.75
N TRP A 75 11.65 -13.58 -5.76
CA TRP A 75 10.72 -12.45 -5.58
C TRP A 75 9.70 -12.29 -6.72
N SER A 76 9.95 -12.91 -7.88
CA SER A 76 9.04 -12.90 -9.03
C SER A 76 7.96 -13.99 -8.96
N LEU A 77 8.19 -15.01 -8.13
CA LEU A 77 7.32 -16.17 -8.00
C LEU A 77 6.19 -15.92 -6.99
N TYR A 78 5.02 -16.47 -7.27
CA TYR A 78 3.94 -16.51 -6.28
C TYR A 78 4.24 -17.56 -5.19
N PRO A 79 3.93 -17.31 -3.91
CA PRO A 79 3.33 -16.09 -3.35
C PRO A 79 4.37 -15.04 -2.90
N PHE A 80 5.65 -15.20 -3.21
CA PHE A 80 6.74 -14.34 -2.69
C PHE A 80 6.74 -12.89 -3.18
N GLN A 81 5.93 -12.55 -4.20
CA GLN A 81 5.79 -11.18 -4.70
C GLN A 81 5.32 -10.17 -3.63
N ILE A 82 4.70 -10.64 -2.53
CA ILE A 82 4.39 -9.78 -1.39
C ILE A 82 5.62 -9.07 -0.83
N VAL A 83 6.79 -9.72 -0.87
CA VAL A 83 8.03 -9.13 -0.37
C VAL A 83 8.54 -8.05 -1.29
N SER A 84 8.31 -8.15 -2.61
CA SER A 84 8.60 -7.07 -3.56
C SER A 84 7.84 -5.79 -3.21
N VAL A 85 6.58 -5.91 -2.76
CA VAL A 85 5.79 -4.76 -2.31
C VAL A 85 6.32 -4.19 -0.98
N ILE A 86 6.72 -5.06 -0.04
CA ILE A 86 7.34 -4.62 1.23
C ILE A 86 8.67 -3.90 0.96
N PHE A 87 9.49 -4.43 0.05
CA PHE A 87 10.75 -3.82 -0.36
C PHE A 87 10.53 -2.46 -1.01
N THR A 88 9.55 -2.37 -1.92
CA THR A 88 9.12 -1.13 -2.58
C THR A 88 8.64 -0.09 -1.56
N ALA A 89 7.90 -0.52 -0.53
CA ALA A 89 7.54 0.34 0.59
C ALA A 89 8.79 0.85 1.32
N GLY A 90 9.73 -0.04 1.63
CA GLY A 90 11.03 0.30 2.23
C GLY A 90 11.79 1.38 1.46
N LEU A 91 11.91 1.22 0.13
CA LEU A 91 12.52 2.23 -0.74
C LEU A 91 11.79 3.58 -0.68
N TYR A 92 10.46 3.56 -0.67
CA TYR A 92 9.67 4.78 -0.54
C TYR A 92 9.93 5.50 0.80
N PHE A 93 10.01 4.76 1.90
CA PHE A 93 10.37 5.32 3.19
C PHE A 93 11.77 5.91 3.19
N LEU A 94 12.76 5.18 2.66
CA LEU A 94 14.13 5.66 2.58
C LEU A 94 14.22 6.94 1.76
N LEU A 95 13.50 7.04 0.64
CA LEU A 95 13.41 8.26 -0.14
C LEU A 95 12.82 9.41 0.69
N CYS A 96 11.66 9.19 1.34
CA CYS A 96 11.03 10.22 2.15
C CYS A 96 11.94 10.69 3.29
N VAL A 97 12.54 9.76 4.03
CA VAL A 97 13.44 10.08 5.14
C VAL A 97 14.70 10.77 4.63
N GLY A 98 15.31 10.29 3.55
CA GLY A 98 16.49 10.89 2.94
C GLY A 98 16.23 12.33 2.49
N MET A 99 15.12 12.56 1.80
CA MET A 99 14.72 13.90 1.39
C MET A 99 14.51 14.80 2.61
N ASN A 100 13.73 14.38 3.61
CA ASN A 100 13.55 15.21 4.81
C ASN A 100 14.85 15.44 5.58
N ALA A 101 15.77 14.47 5.62
CA ALA A 101 17.07 14.62 6.25
C ALA A 101 17.90 15.71 5.55
N LEU A 102 17.91 15.71 4.21
CA LEU A 102 18.58 16.75 3.41
C LEU A 102 18.02 18.16 3.66
N PHE A 103 16.75 18.28 4.02
CA PHE A 103 16.14 19.58 4.35
C PHE A 103 16.17 19.89 5.86
N SER A 104 16.74 19.01 6.68
CA SER A 104 16.82 19.19 8.14
C SER A 104 18.17 19.74 8.62
N PHE A 105 19.02 20.25 7.72
CA PHE A 105 20.32 20.80 8.11
C PHE A 105 20.21 22.08 8.97
N GLY A 106 19.07 22.78 8.96
CA GLY A 106 18.79 23.88 9.89
C GLY A 106 18.42 23.39 11.30
N LYS A 107 18.90 24.08 12.35
CA LYS A 107 18.63 23.72 13.76
C LYS A 107 17.13 23.58 14.09
N LYS A 108 16.29 24.49 13.60
CA LYS A 108 14.83 24.50 13.87
C LYS A 108 14.09 23.41 13.10
N GLU A 109 14.45 23.21 11.83
CA GLU A 109 13.87 22.18 10.95
C GLU A 109 14.14 20.78 11.47
N LYS A 110 15.36 20.55 11.98
CA LYS A 110 15.76 19.30 12.63
C LYS A 110 14.89 18.95 13.83
N GLU A 111 14.56 19.91 14.69
CA GLU A 111 13.71 19.67 15.86
C GLU A 111 12.27 19.34 15.48
N ILE A 112 11.71 20.08 14.52
CA ILE A 112 10.35 19.83 14.00
C ILE A 112 10.29 18.43 13.36
N PHE A 113 11.28 18.08 12.52
CA PHE A 113 11.35 16.77 11.91
C PHE A 113 11.47 15.65 12.94
N ARG A 114 12.39 15.80 13.91
CA ARG A 114 12.59 14.80 14.97
C ARG A 114 11.31 14.58 15.78
N ARG A 115 10.56 15.64 16.07
CA ARG A 115 9.29 15.56 16.81
C ARG A 115 8.21 14.83 16.02
N ASN A 116 8.11 15.09 14.72
CA ASN A 116 7.04 14.56 13.87
C ASN A 116 7.40 13.23 13.18
N PHE A 117 8.64 12.76 13.29
CA PHE A 117 9.14 11.59 12.55
C PHE A 117 8.29 10.34 12.74
N GLY A 118 7.90 10.04 13.97
CA GLY A 118 7.09 8.85 14.29
C GLY A 118 5.71 8.91 13.63
N ASP A 119 5.05 10.06 13.68
CA ASP A 119 3.74 10.26 13.06
C ASP A 119 3.84 10.32 11.55
N LEU A 120 4.90 10.90 10.99
CA LEU A 120 5.20 10.86 9.57
C LEU A 120 5.33 9.41 9.09
N PHE A 121 6.17 8.60 9.76
CA PHE A 121 6.38 7.20 9.41
C PHE A 121 5.08 6.41 9.42
N ARG A 122 4.31 6.50 10.52
CA ARG A 122 3.04 5.78 10.67
C ARG A 122 2.02 6.17 9.60
N ASN A 123 1.92 7.45 9.27
CA ASN A 123 1.00 7.91 8.24
C ASN A 123 1.46 7.56 6.81
N LEU A 124 2.78 7.57 6.56
CA LEU A 124 3.34 7.10 5.29
C LEU A 124 3.06 5.60 5.07
N VAL A 125 3.20 4.76 6.10
CA VAL A 125 2.78 3.33 6.06
C VAL A 125 1.31 3.23 5.69
N ARG A 126 0.45 3.95 6.43
CA ARG A 126 -0.99 3.91 6.18
C ARG A 126 -1.33 4.32 4.75
N LEU A 127 -0.72 5.40 4.26
CA LEU A 127 -1.02 5.96 2.94
C LEU A 127 -0.48 5.09 1.81
N PHE A 128 0.75 4.60 1.93
CA PHE A 128 1.37 3.70 0.95
C PHE A 128 0.55 2.42 0.80
N PHE A 129 0.21 1.75 1.90
CA PHE A 129 -0.57 0.52 1.81
C PHE A 129 -2.03 0.75 1.42
N LEU A 130 -2.62 1.92 1.71
CA LEU A 130 -3.91 2.30 1.13
C LEU A 130 -3.82 2.34 -0.39
N PHE A 131 -2.80 3.02 -0.92
CA PHE A 131 -2.56 3.10 -2.36
C PHE A 131 -2.37 1.71 -2.96
N VAL A 132 -1.54 0.86 -2.34
CA VAL A 132 -1.35 -0.54 -2.78
C VAL A 132 -2.66 -1.33 -2.76
N CYS A 133 -3.49 -1.19 -1.72
CA CYS A 133 -4.79 -1.88 -1.66
C CYS A 133 -5.71 -1.46 -2.80
N VAL A 134 -5.81 -0.16 -3.08
CA VAL A 134 -6.64 0.36 -4.17
C VAL A 134 -6.08 -0.07 -5.52
N LEU A 135 -4.76 -0.05 -5.69
CA LEU A 135 -4.10 -0.53 -6.90
C LEU A 135 -4.38 -2.02 -7.13
N PHE A 136 -4.24 -2.83 -6.08
CA PHE A 136 -4.48 -4.27 -6.13
C PHE A 136 -5.92 -4.57 -6.54
N LEU A 137 -6.91 -4.05 -5.82
CA LEU A 137 -8.32 -4.26 -6.13
C LEU A 137 -8.70 -3.69 -7.50
N GLY A 138 -8.19 -2.50 -7.83
CA GLY A 138 -8.45 -1.87 -9.11
C GLY A 138 -7.90 -2.68 -10.28
N ASN A 139 -6.70 -3.24 -10.17
CA ASN A 139 -6.14 -4.12 -11.21
C ASN A 139 -6.96 -5.41 -11.38
N GLN A 140 -7.43 -6.04 -10.30
CA GLN A 140 -8.36 -7.17 -10.40
C GLN A 140 -9.66 -6.77 -11.12
N THR A 141 -10.18 -5.59 -10.79
CA THR A 141 -11.42 -5.07 -11.40
C THR A 141 -11.23 -4.76 -12.89
N LEU A 142 -10.08 -4.17 -13.25
CA LEU A 142 -9.71 -3.89 -14.63
C LEU A 142 -9.52 -5.17 -15.44
N GLY A 143 -9.07 -6.25 -14.81
CA GLY A 143 -8.97 -7.57 -15.45
C GLY A 143 -10.28 -8.04 -16.08
N PHE A 144 -11.43 -7.76 -15.45
CA PHE A 144 -12.74 -8.09 -16.01
C PHE A 144 -13.09 -7.30 -17.28
N LEU A 145 -12.42 -6.17 -17.52
CA LEU A 145 -12.65 -5.30 -18.67
C LEU A 145 -11.64 -5.52 -19.80
N VAL A 146 -10.73 -6.50 -19.68
CA VAL A 146 -9.60 -6.70 -20.62
C VAL A 146 -10.04 -6.88 -22.07
N HIS A 147 -11.22 -7.47 -22.31
CA HIS A 147 -11.77 -7.70 -23.65
C HIS A 147 -12.58 -6.53 -24.21
N THR A 148 -12.70 -5.42 -23.47
CA THR A 148 -13.48 -4.27 -23.91
C THR A 148 -12.65 -3.33 -24.78
N LYS A 149 -13.29 -2.67 -25.76
CA LYS A 149 -12.64 -1.69 -26.65
C LYS A 149 -12.05 -0.48 -25.91
N PHE A 150 -12.54 -0.21 -24.70
CA PHE A 150 -12.11 0.94 -23.89
C PHE A 150 -11.08 0.56 -22.81
N TYR A 151 -10.64 -0.69 -22.73
CA TYR A 151 -9.73 -1.17 -21.68
C TYR A 151 -8.53 -0.26 -21.46
N ALA A 152 -7.80 0.08 -22.54
CA ALA A 152 -6.63 0.95 -22.45
C ALA A 152 -6.95 2.33 -21.87
N VAL A 153 -8.07 2.93 -22.26
CA VAL A 153 -8.52 4.24 -21.76
C VAL A 153 -8.83 4.14 -20.26
N VAL A 154 -9.57 3.11 -19.85
CA VAL A 154 -9.96 2.91 -18.44
C VAL A 154 -8.73 2.65 -17.58
N VAL A 155 -7.76 1.88 -18.06
CA VAL A 155 -6.47 1.65 -17.38
C VAL A 155 -5.74 2.98 -17.18
N VAL A 156 -5.57 3.79 -18.22
CA VAL A 156 -4.86 5.08 -18.12
C VAL A 156 -5.56 6.02 -17.13
N VAL A 157 -6.89 6.14 -17.21
CA VAL A 157 -7.68 6.99 -16.30
C VAL A 157 -7.55 6.50 -14.86
N PHE A 158 -7.64 5.19 -14.62
CA PHE A 158 -7.50 4.59 -13.29
C PHE A 158 -6.12 4.89 -12.70
N TRP A 159 -5.05 4.55 -13.42
CA TRP A 159 -3.68 4.72 -12.93
C TRP A 159 -3.32 6.20 -12.69
N THR A 160 -3.74 7.09 -13.61
CA THR A 160 -3.49 8.53 -13.47
C THR A 160 -4.25 9.11 -12.28
N THR A 161 -5.53 8.75 -12.11
CA THR A 161 -6.34 9.19 -10.97
C THR A 161 -5.73 8.72 -9.66
N LEU A 162 -5.32 7.44 -9.60
CA LEU A 162 -4.74 6.85 -8.41
C LEU A 162 -3.40 7.50 -8.05
N PHE A 163 -2.55 7.79 -9.05
CA PHE A 163 -1.31 8.52 -8.86
C PHE A 163 -1.53 9.94 -8.33
N LEU A 164 -2.46 10.70 -8.94
CA LEU A 164 -2.79 12.05 -8.47
C LEU A 164 -3.32 12.03 -7.03
N LEU A 165 -4.16 11.05 -6.68
CA LEU A 165 -4.64 10.88 -5.32
C LEU A 165 -3.47 10.61 -4.35
N PHE A 166 -2.51 9.76 -4.72
CA PHE A 166 -1.34 9.50 -3.89
C PHE A 166 -0.49 10.76 -3.66
N VAL A 167 -0.28 11.55 -4.70
CA VAL A 167 0.45 12.82 -4.64
C VAL A 167 -0.28 13.83 -3.74
N ILE A 168 -1.59 14.02 -3.94
CA ILE A 168 -2.41 14.97 -3.15
C ILE A 168 -2.43 14.58 -1.67
N GLN A 169 -2.59 13.30 -1.36
CA GLN A 169 -2.67 12.85 0.03
C GLN A 169 -1.32 12.98 0.75
N ASN A 170 -0.20 12.74 0.07
CA ASN A 170 1.12 13.02 0.63
C ASN A 170 1.32 14.52 0.88
N GLY A 171 0.96 15.38 -0.07
CA GLY A 171 0.98 16.83 0.12
C GLY A 171 0.18 17.28 1.35
N LYS A 172 -1.03 16.74 1.52
CA LYS A 172 -1.87 16.99 2.71
C LYS A 172 -1.23 16.51 4.01
N LEU A 173 -0.63 15.32 4.01
CA LEU A 173 0.05 14.75 5.17
C LEU A 173 1.18 15.66 5.65
N TYR A 174 2.06 16.06 4.73
CA TYR A 174 3.18 16.95 5.06
C TYR A 174 2.70 18.32 5.53
N LYS A 175 1.66 18.88 4.89
CA LYS A 175 1.05 20.13 5.33
C LYS A 175 0.55 20.05 6.79
N GLN A 176 -0.06 18.93 7.18
CA GLN A 176 -0.61 18.76 8.52
C GLN A 176 0.48 18.57 9.59
N LEU A 177 1.50 17.76 9.29
CA LEU A 177 2.56 17.44 10.26
C LEU A 177 3.55 18.59 10.48
N PHE A 178 3.81 19.39 9.44
CA PHE A 178 4.80 20.47 9.46
C PHE A 178 4.16 21.86 9.45
N LEU A 179 3.02 22.02 10.14
CA LEU A 179 2.45 23.33 10.41
C LEU A 179 3.40 24.12 11.31
N THR A 180 4.04 25.14 10.75
CA THR A 180 4.94 26.04 11.48
C THR A 180 4.58 27.49 11.19
N THR A 181 4.95 28.40 12.10
CA THR A 181 4.87 29.84 11.89
C THR A 181 5.89 30.36 10.87
N ASP A 182 6.92 29.55 10.55
CA ASP A 182 7.92 29.88 9.55
C ASP A 182 7.41 29.53 8.14
N ARG A 183 7.26 30.55 7.29
CA ARG A 183 6.78 30.39 5.91
C ARG A 183 7.75 29.57 5.06
N SER A 184 9.05 29.63 5.34
CA SER A 184 10.05 28.91 4.55
C SER A 184 9.98 27.40 4.79
N VAL A 185 9.96 26.99 6.05
CA VAL A 185 9.81 25.58 6.47
C VAL A 185 8.48 25.02 5.98
N LEU A 186 7.39 25.79 6.11
CA LEU A 186 6.08 25.39 5.62
C LEU A 186 6.09 25.14 4.10
N PHE A 187 6.71 26.02 3.32
CA PHE A 187 6.82 25.88 1.87
C PHE A 187 7.64 24.65 1.47
N ILE A 188 8.78 24.42 2.12
CA ILE A 188 9.66 23.28 1.85
C ILE A 188 8.97 21.97 2.19
N SER A 189 8.41 21.84 3.40
CA SER A 189 7.70 20.61 3.80
C SER A 189 6.48 20.34 2.92
N HIS A 190 5.73 21.38 2.54
CA HIS A 190 4.62 21.22 1.60
C HIS A 190 5.12 20.71 0.25
N SER A 191 6.16 21.31 -0.32
CA SER A 191 6.73 20.90 -1.61
C SER A 191 7.25 19.46 -1.58
N LEU A 192 7.94 19.07 -0.51
CA LEU A 192 8.39 17.70 -0.30
C LEU A 192 7.25 16.68 -0.33
N GLY A 193 6.10 17.01 0.26
CA GLY A 193 4.93 16.15 0.23
C GLY A 193 4.45 15.82 -1.19
N TYR A 194 4.53 16.75 -2.15
CA TYR A 194 4.16 16.47 -3.54
C TYR A 194 5.31 15.84 -4.33
N ILE A 195 6.54 16.27 -4.09
CA ILE A 195 7.72 15.85 -4.86
C ILE A 195 8.11 14.40 -4.54
N ASN A 196 8.06 13.98 -3.27
CA ASN A 196 8.46 12.63 -2.86
C ASN A 196 7.73 11.50 -3.63
N PRO A 197 6.40 11.46 -3.72
CA PRO A 197 5.71 10.42 -4.51
C PRO A 197 6.02 10.50 -6.01
N ILE A 198 6.27 11.69 -6.56
CA ILE A 198 6.65 11.86 -7.97
C ILE A 198 8.04 11.25 -8.21
N LEU A 199 9.04 11.69 -7.43
CA LEU A 199 10.40 11.16 -7.50
C LEU A 199 10.42 9.65 -7.30
N PHE A 200 9.63 9.14 -6.35
CA PHE A 200 9.53 7.72 -6.10
C PHE A 200 9.09 6.93 -7.34
N VAL A 201 8.02 7.37 -8.01
CA VAL A 201 7.55 6.71 -9.23
C VAL A 201 8.61 6.77 -10.32
N PHE A 202 9.29 7.91 -10.50
CA PHE A 202 10.43 8.00 -11.44
C PHE A 202 11.55 7.02 -11.09
N PHE A 203 11.95 6.91 -9.81
CA PHE A 203 12.98 5.95 -9.39
C PHE A 203 12.56 4.50 -9.65
N VAL A 204 11.32 4.14 -9.35
CA VAL A 204 10.79 2.81 -9.63
C VAL A 204 10.77 2.53 -11.14
N LEU A 205 10.35 3.50 -11.95
CA LEU A 205 10.37 3.36 -13.42
C LEU A 205 11.78 3.20 -13.97
N VAL A 206 12.77 3.92 -13.43
CA VAL A 206 14.17 3.75 -13.80
C VAL A 206 14.65 2.35 -13.40
N LEU A 207 14.41 1.93 -12.15
CA LEU A 207 14.78 0.59 -11.67
C LEU A 207 14.12 -0.54 -12.44
N ALA A 208 12.90 -0.35 -12.95
CA ALA A 208 12.18 -1.35 -13.73
C ALA A 208 12.64 -1.43 -15.20
N ASN A 209 13.34 -0.40 -15.70
CA ASN A 209 13.84 -0.34 -17.07
C ASN A 209 15.37 -0.58 -17.17
N VAL A 210 16.02 -0.88 -16.05
CA VAL A 210 17.44 -1.30 -15.95
C VAL A 210 17.48 -2.81 -15.74
#